data_AF-A0A973EVE5-F1
#
_entry.id   AF-A0A973EVE5-F1
#
_cell.length_a   1.000
_cell.length_b   1.000
_cell.length_c   1.000
_cell.angle_alpha   90.00
_cell.angle_beta   90.00
_cell.angle_gamma   90.00
#
_symmetry.space_group_name_H-M   'P 1'
#
loop_
_entity.id
_entity.type
_entity.pdbx_description
1 polymer ?
#
loop_
_entity_poly.entity_id
_entity_poly.type
_entity_poly.pdbx_seq_one_letter_code
_entity_poly.pdbx_strand_id
1 'polypeptide(L)'
;GSFYEEPPLVMIDGVILNDLTILAELNPDVVEKIEVVKTPYLIGDLILHGIVNVITRSGDFSSVSLPDYAMLYRFRPVENRFLFTAPQYNDEKSMQSRKPDLRNTLYWNPSLKSNSTGESLTLWTSDLPGTYIINIQGLAESGKMISFKGSFRVK
;
A
#
# COMPACT_ATOMS: atom_id res chain seq x y z
N GLY A 1 15.24 -16.19 39.27
CA GLY A 1 14.77 -16.09 37.87
C GLY A 1 15.81 -16.71 36.98
N SER A 2 15.42 -17.33 35.88
CA SER A 2 16.35 -17.74 34.82
C SER A 2 16.81 -16.50 34.06
N PHE A 3 18.13 -16.35 33.88
CA PHE A 3 18.73 -15.30 33.07
C PHE A 3 19.29 -15.94 31.81
N TYR A 4 19.18 -15.27 30.66
CA TYR A 4 19.91 -15.68 29.45
C TYR A 4 21.33 -15.15 29.52
N GLU A 5 22.30 -15.91 29.01
CA GLU A 5 23.69 -15.45 28.90
C GLU A 5 23.84 -14.41 27.79
N GLU A 6 23.06 -14.54 26.72
CA GLU A 6 23.06 -13.61 25.60
C GLU A 6 22.20 -12.36 25.89
N PRO A 7 22.66 -11.17 25.51
CA PRO A 7 21.88 -9.94 25.67
C PRO A 7 20.63 -9.95 24.77
N PRO A 8 19.55 -9.25 25.17
CA PRO A 8 18.37 -9.11 24.32
C PRO A 8 18.67 -8.24 23.11
N LEU A 9 17.87 -8.38 22.06
CA LEU A 9 17.83 -7.43 20.96
C LEU A 9 17.22 -6.11 21.46
N VAL A 10 17.97 -5.01 21.37
CA VAL A 10 17.48 -3.69 21.76
C VAL A 10 17.24 -2.83 20.52
N MET A 11 16.12 -2.13 20.50
CA MET A 11 15.77 -1.21 19.41
C MET A 11 15.05 0.03 19.92
N ILE A 12 15.18 1.14 19.19
CA ILE A 12 14.33 2.32 19.33
C ILE A 12 13.60 2.51 17.99
N ASP A 13 12.27 2.69 18.00
CA ASP A 13 11.44 2.93 16.81
C ASP A 13 11.70 1.95 15.63
N GLY A 14 12.05 0.70 15.95
CA GLY A 14 12.37 -0.34 14.96
C GLY A 14 13.80 -0.36 14.42
N VAL A 15 14.68 0.56 14.85
CA VAL A 15 16.11 0.54 14.55
C VAL A 15 16.86 -0.22 15.63
N ILE A 16 17.54 -1.29 15.24
CA ILE A 16 18.36 -2.12 16.14
C ILE A 16 19.59 -1.35 16.59
N LEU A 17 19.86 -1.39 17.90
CA LEU A 17 21.02 -0.77 18.52
C LEU A 17 22.09 -1.82 18.85
N ASN A 18 23.29 -1.63 18.30
CA ASN A 18 24.49 -2.35 18.72
C ASN A 18 25.21 -1.65 19.87
N ASP A 19 25.04 -0.33 20.01
CA ASP A 19 25.59 0.49 21.09
C ASP A 19 24.47 0.98 22.00
N LEU A 20 24.45 0.47 23.24
CA LEU A 20 23.43 0.81 24.23
C LEU A 20 23.65 2.19 24.87
N THR A 21 24.79 2.85 24.64
CA THR A 21 25.04 4.23 25.08
C THR A 21 23.99 5.17 24.51
N ILE A 22 23.57 4.92 23.27
CA ILE A 22 22.50 5.64 22.59
C ILE A 22 21.18 5.60 23.38
N LEU A 23 20.84 4.42 23.93
CA LEU A 23 19.65 4.28 24.77
C LEU A 23 19.83 4.97 26.13
N ALA A 24 21.04 4.93 26.70
CA ALA A 24 21.34 5.59 27.97
C ALA A 24 21.28 7.12 27.88
N GLU A 25 21.59 7.69 26.71
CA GLU A 25 21.52 9.13 26.42
C GLU A 25 20.13 9.61 26.00
N LEU A 26 19.20 8.69 25.72
CA LEU A 26 17.84 9.03 25.30
C LEU A 26 17.09 9.76 26.41
N ASN A 27 16.54 10.95 26.09
CA ASN A 27 15.70 11.69 27.03
C ASN A 27 14.43 10.87 27.34
N PRO A 28 14.16 10.51 28.61
CA PRO A 28 12.99 9.71 28.97
C PRO A 28 11.65 10.38 28.64
N ASP A 29 11.58 11.72 28.54
CA ASP A 29 10.34 12.44 28.23
C ASP A 29 9.81 12.15 26.82
N VAL A 30 10.71 11.81 25.89
CA VAL A 30 10.34 11.48 24.51
C VAL A 30 9.85 10.04 24.35
N VAL A 31 10.03 9.19 25.37
CA VAL A 31 9.58 7.80 25.36
C VAL A 31 8.06 7.77 25.57
N GLU A 32 7.34 7.10 24.67
CA GLU A 32 5.92 6.82 24.82
C GLU A 32 5.71 5.52 25.61
N LYS A 33 6.40 4.44 25.23
CA LYS A 33 6.32 3.14 25.90
C LYS A 33 7.56 2.27 25.63
N ILE A 34 7.74 1.27 26.48
CA ILE A 34 8.76 0.24 26.32
C ILE A 34 8.07 -1.13 26.29
N GLU A 35 8.32 -1.88 25.23
CA GLU A 35 7.80 -3.24 25.04
C GLU A 35 8.92 -4.24 25.27
N VAL A 36 8.64 -5.29 26.04
CA VAL A 36 9.65 -6.29 26.41
C VAL A 36 9.12 -7.70 26.17
N VAL A 37 9.83 -8.45 25.33
CA VAL A 37 9.67 -9.89 25.18
C VAL A 37 10.72 -10.57 26.04
N LYS A 38 10.29 -11.31 27.06
CA LYS A 38 11.16 -11.96 28.05
C LYS A 38 11.50 -13.42 27.71
N THR A 39 10.87 -13.98 26.69
CA THR A 39 11.07 -15.36 26.23
C THR A 39 11.88 -15.37 24.93
N PRO A 40 12.56 -16.48 24.59
CA PRO A 40 13.27 -16.56 23.33
C PRO A 40 12.27 -16.39 22.17
N TYR A 41 12.63 -15.54 21.21
CA TYR A 41 11.83 -15.27 20.03
C TYR A 41 12.52 -15.88 18.81
N LEU A 42 11.84 -16.79 18.12
CA LEU A 42 12.41 -17.55 17.01
C LEU A 42 11.93 -16.99 15.68
N ILE A 43 12.87 -16.67 14.79
CA ILE A 43 12.62 -16.25 13.40
C ILE A 43 13.44 -17.15 12.49
N GLY A 44 12.83 -18.25 12.02
CA GLY A 44 13.59 -19.30 11.33
C GLY A 44 14.68 -19.86 12.26
N ASP A 45 15.92 -19.81 11.80
CA ASP A 45 17.09 -20.27 12.57
C ASP A 45 17.66 -19.19 13.52
N LEU A 46 17.12 -17.97 13.51
CA LEU A 46 17.54 -16.88 14.41
C LEU A 46 16.82 -17.01 15.76
N ILE A 47 17.61 -17.10 16.84
CA ILE A 47 17.10 -17.12 18.22
C ILE A 47 17.47 -15.79 18.88
N LEU A 48 16.46 -14.99 19.22
CA LEU A 48 16.62 -13.75 19.99
C LEU A 48 16.32 -14.03 21.46
N HIS A 49 17.29 -13.80 22.33
CA HIS A 49 17.20 -14.07 23.78
C HIS A 49 16.48 -12.94 24.54
N GLY A 50 15.32 -12.57 24.02
CA GLY A 50 14.52 -11.44 24.46
C GLY A 50 14.66 -10.23 23.54
N ILE A 51 13.66 -9.35 23.62
CA ILE A 51 13.58 -8.13 22.81
C ILE A 51 13.17 -6.99 23.72
N VAL A 52 13.84 -5.86 23.61
CA VAL A 52 13.47 -4.58 24.23
C VAL A 52 13.27 -3.57 23.11
N ASN A 53 12.03 -3.14 22.93
CA ASN A 53 11.66 -2.13 21.95
C ASN A 53 11.20 -0.86 22.66
N VAL A 54 11.93 0.23 22.46
CA VAL A 54 11.59 1.55 22.99
C VAL A 54 10.91 2.33 21.90
N ILE A 55 9.68 2.77 22.16
CA ILE A 55 8.87 3.51 21.19
C ILE A 55 8.79 4.96 21.67
N THR A 56 9.29 5.87 20.84
CA THR A 56 9.21 7.31 21.08
C THR A 56 7.86 7.86 20.67
N ARG A 57 7.50 9.03 21.19
CA ARG A 57 6.24 9.72 20.84
C ARG A 57 6.16 10.13 19.37
N SER A 58 7.30 10.32 18.71
CA SER A 58 7.33 10.63 17.27
C SER A 58 7.33 9.37 16.41
N GLY A 59 7.87 8.25 16.92
CA GLY A 59 7.87 6.95 16.25
C GLY A 59 8.70 6.91 14.97
N ASP A 60 9.64 7.83 14.80
CA ASP A 60 10.39 8.07 13.56
C ASP A 60 11.92 8.05 13.75
N PHE A 61 12.40 7.66 14.94
CA PHE A 61 13.81 7.63 15.31
C PHE A 61 14.51 9.01 15.20
N SER A 62 13.77 10.12 15.12
CA SER A 62 14.35 11.45 14.93
C SER A 62 15.01 12.02 16.20
N SER A 63 14.72 11.46 17.38
CA SER A 63 15.28 11.90 18.65
C SER A 63 16.70 11.38 18.91
N VAL A 64 17.25 10.58 18.00
CA VAL A 64 18.51 9.86 18.15
C VAL A 64 19.36 10.01 16.89
N SER A 65 20.68 10.18 17.06
CA SER A 65 21.61 10.15 15.94
C SER A 65 21.67 8.76 15.33
N LEU A 66 21.52 8.65 14.01
CA LEU A 66 21.67 7.37 13.32
C LEU A 66 23.07 6.80 13.54
N PRO A 67 23.17 5.54 14.00
CA PRO A 67 24.46 4.86 14.11
C PRO A 67 25.11 4.70 12.72
N ASP A 68 26.44 4.63 12.67
CA ASP A 68 27.20 4.50 11.40
C ASP A 68 26.88 3.21 10.61
N TYR A 69 26.37 2.17 11.29
CA TYR A 69 25.93 0.92 10.68
C TYR A 69 24.47 0.95 10.20
N ALA A 70 23.73 2.02 10.48
CA ALA A 70 22.34 2.19 10.06
C ALA A 70 22.26 3.08 8.82
N MET A 71 21.46 2.66 7.84
CA MET A 71 21.19 3.45 6.64
C MET A 71 19.70 3.77 6.57
N LEU A 72 19.38 5.06 6.45
CA LEU A 72 18.01 5.52 6.25
C LEU A 72 17.64 5.38 4.77
N TYR A 73 16.99 4.27 4.44
CA TYR A 73 16.55 4.00 3.08
C TYR A 73 15.20 4.65 2.80
N ARG A 74 15.18 5.74 2.01
CA ARG A 74 13.94 6.36 1.55
C ARG A 74 13.32 5.49 0.45
N PHE A 75 12.49 4.53 0.86
CA PHE A 75 11.67 3.79 -0.09
C PHE A 75 10.55 4.70 -0.60
N ARG A 76 10.46 4.84 -1.92
CA ARG A 76 9.25 5.39 -2.55
C ARG A 76 8.22 4.25 -2.57
N PRO A 77 7.10 4.33 -1.83
CA PRO A 77 6.05 3.33 -1.98
C PRO A 77 5.65 3.23 -3.45
N VAL A 78 5.25 2.02 -3.87
CA VAL A 78 4.82 1.74 -5.25
C VAL A 78 3.94 2.88 -5.75
N GLU A 79 4.33 3.45 -6.90
CA GLU A 79 3.74 4.65 -7.47
C GLU A 79 2.21 4.65 -7.48
N ASN A 80 1.65 5.86 -7.40
CA ASN A 80 0.22 6.16 -7.46
C ASN A 80 -0.50 5.21 -8.42
N ARG A 81 -1.65 4.69 -7.97
CA ARG A 81 -2.55 3.85 -8.78
C ARG A 81 -2.66 4.43 -10.18
N PHE A 82 -2.22 3.69 -11.20
CA PHE A 82 -2.39 4.11 -12.59
C PHE A 82 -3.88 4.40 -12.82
N LEU A 83 -4.20 5.66 -13.09
CA LEU A 83 -5.53 6.04 -13.53
C LEU A 83 -5.68 5.49 -14.95
N PHE A 84 -6.73 4.67 -15.15
CA PHE A 84 -7.04 4.18 -16.47
C PHE A 84 -7.43 5.35 -17.37
N THR A 85 -6.74 5.51 -18.50
CA THR A 85 -7.04 6.54 -19.49
C THR A 85 -7.52 5.89 -20.77
N ALA A 86 -8.71 6.31 -21.23
CA ALA A 86 -9.23 5.96 -22.54
C ALA A 86 -9.05 7.14 -23.52
N PRO A 87 -8.64 6.88 -24.79
CA PRO A 87 -8.72 7.89 -25.83
C PRO A 87 -10.13 8.50 -25.93
N GLN A 88 -10.15 9.79 -26.21
CA GLN A 88 -11.35 10.58 -26.45
C GLN A 88 -11.42 10.85 -27.95
N TYR A 89 -12.50 10.43 -28.61
CA TYR A 89 -12.75 10.67 -30.03
C TYR A 89 -13.74 11.81 -30.23
N ASN A 90 -13.50 12.93 -29.53
CA ASN A 90 -14.45 14.03 -29.48
C ASN A 90 -14.29 15.03 -30.64
N ASP A 91 -13.22 14.91 -31.43
CA ASP A 91 -12.86 15.81 -32.53
C ASP A 91 -12.64 15.05 -33.84
N GLU A 92 -12.90 15.71 -34.98
CA GLU A 92 -12.82 15.07 -36.30
C GLU A 92 -11.43 14.49 -36.61
N LYS A 93 -10.37 15.11 -36.09
CA LYS A 93 -8.99 14.67 -36.32
C LYS A 93 -8.70 13.36 -35.60
N SER A 94 -9.18 13.18 -34.37
CA SER A 94 -9.03 11.92 -33.63
C SER A 94 -9.86 10.81 -34.26
N MET A 95 -11.08 11.12 -34.73
CA MET A 95 -11.93 10.17 -35.46
C MET A 95 -11.35 9.73 -36.81
N GLN A 96 -10.64 10.62 -37.52
CA GLN A 96 -10.00 10.32 -38.81
C GLN A 96 -8.55 9.82 -38.67
N SER A 97 -8.09 9.58 -37.44
CA SER A 97 -6.75 9.07 -37.18
C SER A 97 -6.54 7.72 -37.87
N ARG A 98 -5.43 7.57 -38.61
CA ARG A 98 -5.04 6.29 -39.23
C ARG A 98 -4.42 5.29 -38.24
N LYS A 99 -4.40 5.62 -36.95
CA LYS A 99 -3.86 4.74 -35.90
C LYS A 99 -5.00 3.85 -35.38
N PRO A 100 -4.92 2.52 -35.52
CA PRO A 100 -5.97 1.63 -35.05
C PRO A 100 -6.05 1.60 -33.52
N ASP A 101 -7.26 1.58 -32.98
CA ASP A 101 -7.59 1.32 -31.58
C ASP A 101 -7.87 -0.16 -31.38
N LEU A 102 -6.95 -0.86 -30.72
CA LEU A 102 -7.03 -2.30 -30.44
C LEU A 102 -7.21 -2.58 -28.93
N ARG A 103 -7.78 -1.64 -28.16
CA ARG A 103 -7.97 -1.82 -26.71
C ARG A 103 -8.99 -2.92 -26.40
N ASN A 104 -8.60 -3.83 -25.51
CA ASN A 104 -9.51 -4.84 -24.93
C ASN A 104 -10.35 -4.28 -23.78
N THR A 105 -9.77 -3.39 -22.98
CA THR A 105 -10.47 -2.71 -21.87
C THR A 105 -10.88 -1.32 -22.33
N LEU A 106 -12.19 -1.08 -22.44
CA LEU A 106 -12.73 0.20 -22.89
C LEU A 106 -12.91 1.20 -21.76
N TYR A 107 -13.21 0.70 -20.55
CA TYR A 107 -13.43 1.49 -19.34
C TYR A 107 -13.01 0.72 -18.09
N TRP A 108 -12.39 1.42 -17.13
CA TRP A 108 -12.06 0.88 -15.82
C TRP A 108 -12.12 1.96 -14.74
N ASN A 109 -13.00 1.80 -13.76
CA ASN A 109 -13.07 2.65 -12.57
C ASN A 109 -13.46 1.81 -11.34
N PRO A 110 -12.50 1.48 -10.45
CA PRO A 110 -12.76 0.65 -9.27
C PRO A 110 -13.42 1.43 -8.13
N SER A 111 -13.58 2.74 -8.25
CA SER A 111 -14.06 3.63 -7.20
C SER A 111 -15.37 4.34 -7.58
N LEU A 112 -16.11 3.78 -8.53
CA LEU A 112 -17.39 4.32 -8.97
C LEU A 112 -18.38 4.33 -7.78
N LYS A 113 -18.98 5.50 -7.48
CA LYS A 113 -20.00 5.64 -6.45
C LYS A 113 -21.31 6.00 -7.14
N SER A 114 -22.31 5.13 -7.02
CA SER A 114 -23.62 5.40 -7.62
C SER A 114 -24.40 6.38 -6.74
N ASN A 115 -24.86 7.48 -7.33
CA ASN A 115 -25.73 8.45 -6.66
C ASN A 115 -27.20 7.96 -6.75
N SER A 116 -28.08 8.50 -5.91
CA SER A 116 -29.51 8.11 -5.84
C SER A 116 -30.29 8.27 -7.16
N THR A 117 -29.75 9.02 -8.13
CA THR A 117 -30.34 9.28 -9.44
C THR A 117 -29.85 8.34 -10.55
N GLY A 118 -28.91 7.44 -10.24
CA GLY A 118 -28.15 6.69 -11.24
C GLY A 118 -27.06 7.55 -11.90
N GLU A 119 -25.97 6.90 -12.33
CA GLU A 119 -24.91 7.52 -13.13
C GLU A 119 -24.97 6.96 -14.55
N SER A 120 -24.92 7.84 -15.55
CA SER A 120 -24.73 7.46 -16.95
C SER A 120 -23.24 7.51 -17.30
N LEU A 121 -22.77 6.48 -18.01
CA LEU A 121 -21.40 6.40 -18.49
C LEU A 121 -21.40 6.33 -20.02
N THR A 122 -20.62 7.21 -20.64
CA THR A 122 -20.34 7.19 -22.08
C THR A 122 -18.91 6.75 -22.30
N LEU A 123 -18.69 5.88 -23.28
CA LEU A 123 -17.37 5.38 -23.67
C LEU A 123 -17.27 5.25 -25.18
N TRP A 124 -16.03 5.23 -25.67
CA TRP A 124 -15.70 4.94 -27.06
C TRP A 124 -15.25 3.49 -27.21
N THR A 125 -15.75 2.82 -28.24
CA THR A 125 -15.36 1.45 -28.58
C THR A 125 -14.00 1.41 -29.25
N SER A 126 -13.37 0.23 -29.27
CA SER A 126 -12.19 -0.04 -30.10
C SER A 126 -12.62 -0.37 -31.53
N ASP A 127 -11.68 -0.31 -32.47
CA ASP A 127 -11.86 -0.70 -33.87
C ASP A 127 -12.04 -2.21 -34.07
N LEU A 128 -11.90 -3.02 -33.01
CA LEU A 128 -12.06 -4.47 -33.05
C LEU A 128 -13.54 -4.87 -32.97
N PRO A 129 -14.10 -5.51 -34.01
CA PRO A 129 -15.43 -6.09 -33.94
C PRO A 129 -15.46 -7.24 -32.93
N GLY A 130 -16.55 -7.34 -32.18
CA GLY A 130 -16.62 -8.35 -31.14
C GLY A 130 -17.76 -8.15 -30.16
N THR A 131 -17.90 -9.11 -29.26
CA THR A 131 -18.83 -9.00 -28.12
C THR A 131 -18.03 -8.56 -26.91
N TYR A 132 -18.30 -7.34 -26.43
CA TYR A 132 -17.69 -6.78 -25.24
C TYR A 132 -18.55 -7.09 -24.02
N ILE A 133 -17.90 -7.28 -22.87
CA ILE A 133 -18.54 -7.60 -21.60
C ILE A 133 -18.49 -6.38 -20.68
N ILE A 134 -19.62 -6.09 -20.04
CA ILE A 134 -19.75 -5.14 -18.94
C ILE A 134 -19.73 -5.96 -17.65
N ASN A 135 -18.80 -5.67 -16.75
CA ASN A 135 -18.72 -6.31 -15.44
C ASN A 135 -18.70 -5.24 -14.35
N ILE A 136 -19.70 -5.26 -13.47
CA ILE A 136 -19.83 -4.35 -12.35
C ILE A 136 -19.80 -5.19 -11.08
N GLN A 137 -18.93 -4.82 -10.15
CA GLN A 137 -18.83 -5.43 -8.84
C GLN A 137 -18.75 -4.32 -7.80
N GLY A 138 -19.40 -4.52 -6.65
CA GLY A 138 -19.41 -3.52 -5.61
C GLY A 138 -19.90 -4.05 -4.27
N LEU A 139 -19.87 -3.16 -3.28
CA LEU A 139 -20.36 -3.41 -1.94
C LEU A 139 -21.47 -2.39 -1.63
N ALA A 140 -22.64 -2.87 -1.24
CA ALA A 140 -23.73 -2.02 -0.76
C ALA A 140 -23.36 -1.38 0.59
N GLU A 141 -24.03 -0.30 0.97
CA GLU A 141 -23.90 0.32 2.31
C GLU A 141 -24.17 -0.68 3.45
N SER A 142 -25.04 -1.66 3.20
CA SER A 142 -25.32 -2.77 4.13
C SER A 142 -24.19 -3.80 4.26
N GLY A 143 -23.10 -3.67 3.51
CA GLY A 143 -22.00 -4.64 3.45
C GLY A 143 -22.27 -5.85 2.55
N LYS A 144 -23.39 -5.88 1.82
CA LYS A 144 -23.70 -6.96 0.86
C LYS A 144 -22.95 -6.76 -0.45
N MET A 145 -22.37 -7.83 -0.99
CA MET A 145 -21.74 -7.81 -2.31
C MET A 145 -22.79 -7.72 -3.42
N ILE A 146 -22.50 -6.93 -4.45
CA ILE A 146 -23.31 -6.76 -5.65
C ILE A 146 -22.45 -7.14 -6.86
N SER A 147 -23.03 -7.88 -7.80
CA SER A 147 -22.39 -8.16 -9.10
C SER A 147 -23.41 -8.11 -10.23
N PHE A 148 -23.01 -7.52 -11.35
CA PHE A 148 -23.77 -7.47 -12.59
C PHE A 148 -22.86 -7.79 -13.78
N LYS A 149 -23.38 -8.56 -14.73
CA LYS A 149 -22.72 -8.83 -16.02
C LYS A 149 -23.69 -8.54 -17.15
N GLY A 150 -23.22 -7.77 -18.13
CA GLY A 150 -23.93 -7.47 -19.38
C GLY A 150 -22.99 -7.58 -20.57
N SER A 151 -23.51 -7.42 -21.78
CA SER A 151 -22.69 -7.43 -22.99
C SER A 151 -23.31 -6.60 -24.09
N PHE A 152 -22.47 -6.09 -24.99
CA PHE A 152 -22.89 -5.42 -26.22
C PHE A 152 -21.97 -5.86 -27.37
N ARG A 153 -22.44 -5.68 -28.61
CA ARG A 153 -21.71 -6.11 -29.81
C ARG A 153 -21.31 -4.90 -30.66
N VAL A 154 -20.03 -4.84 -30.98
CA VAL A 154 -19.45 -3.93 -31.97
C VAL A 154 -19.35 -4.69 -33.29
N LYS A 155 -19.80 -4.08 -34.37
CA LYS A 155 -19.83 -4.65 -35.72
C LYS A 155 -18.82 -3.95 -36.60
#